data_AF-A0AAF0R1I8-F1
#
_entry.id   AF-A0AAF0R1I8-F1
#
_cell.length_a   1.000
_cell.length_b   1.000
_cell.length_c   1.000
_cell.angle_alpha   90.00
_cell.angle_beta   90.00
_cell.angle_gamma   90.00
#
_symmetry.space_group_name_H-M   'P 1'
#
loop_
_entity.id
_entity.type
_entity.pdbx_description
1 polymer ?
#
loop_
_entity_poly.entity_id
_entity_poly.type
_entity_poly.pdbx_seq_one_letter_code
_entity_poly.pdbx_strand_id
1 'polypeptide(L)' 'MVSKEERWKIVPACIWWSIWPKRNKRCFVGVQSSLQNLKMNCLGLFYFWCEQKLFAQTEDILMFDFL' A
#
# COMPACT_ATOMS: atom_id res chain seq x y z
N MET A 1 5.79 4.34 19.05
CA MET A 1 4.97 3.27 18.44
C MET A 1 3.55 3.77 18.39
N VAL A 2 2.88 3.74 17.22
CA VAL A 2 1.52 4.32 17.05
C VAL A 2 0.52 3.58 17.93
N SER A 3 -0.32 4.31 18.68
CA SER A 3 -1.33 3.72 19.56
C SER A 3 -2.38 2.94 18.76
N LYS A 4 -3.07 1.99 19.42
CA LYS A 4 -4.11 1.19 18.76
C LYS A 4 -5.20 2.07 18.12
N GLU A 5 -5.58 3.18 18.76
CA GLU A 5 -6.58 4.10 18.24
C GLU A 5 -6.07 4.84 16.99
N GLU A 6 -4.84 5.33 17.01
CA GLU A 6 -4.23 6.00 15.85
C GLU A 6 -4.03 5.05 14.67
N ARG A 7 -3.74 3.76 14.91
CA ARG A 7 -3.65 2.75 13.84
C ARG A 7 -4.96 2.64 13.05
N TRP A 8 -6.12 2.75 13.71
CA TRP A 8 -7.41 2.72 13.01
C TRP A 8 -7.62 3.93 12.10
N LYS A 9 -7.02 5.08 12.43
CA LYS A 9 -7.06 6.30 11.59
C LYS A 9 -6.22 6.14 10.31
N ILE A 10 -5.25 5.22 10.30
CA ILE A 10 -4.36 4.93 9.15
C ILE A 10 -5.04 4.01 8.12
N VAL A 11 -5.91 3.09 8.56
CA VAL A 11 -6.51 2.06 7.69
C VAL A 11 -7.19 2.64 6.43
N PRO A 12 -8.02 3.70 6.51
CA PRO A 12 -8.66 4.26 5.32
C PRO A 12 -7.65 4.76 4.28
N ALA A 13 -6.55 5.38 4.71
CA ALA A 13 -5.50 5.85 3.83
C ALA A 13 -4.79 4.69 3.11
N CYS A 14 -4.46 3.61 3.83
CA CYS A 14 -3.84 2.43 3.23
C CYS A 14 -4.75 1.78 2.17
N ILE A 15 -6.05 1.69 2.44
CA ILE A 15 -7.03 1.18 1.48
C ILE A 15 -7.09 2.08 0.23
N TRP A 16 -7.22 3.40 0.44
CA TRP A 16 -7.27 4.37 -0.66
C TRP A 16 -6.04 4.28 -1.56
N TRP A 17 -4.85 4.37 -0.97
CA TRP A 17 -3.58 4.35 -1.70
C TRP A 17 -3.28 3.00 -2.35
N SER A 18 -3.85 1.90 -1.87
CA SER A 18 -3.71 0.59 -2.53
C SER A 18 -4.67 0.38 -3.71
N ILE A 19 -5.87 0.97 -3.64
CA ILE A 19 -6.92 0.79 -4.65
C ILE A 19 -6.78 1.78 -5.79
N TRP A 20 -6.53 3.06 -5.49
CA TRP A 20 -6.46 4.16 -6.46
C TRP A 20 -5.54 3.86 -7.67
N PRO A 21 -4.24 3.53 -7.49
CA PRO A 21 -3.34 3.30 -8.62
C PRO A 21 -3.76 2.09 -9.45
N LYS A 22 -4.34 1.05 -8.82
CA LYS A 22 -4.85 -0.14 -9.53
C LYS A 22 -6.08 0.18 -10.37
N ARG A 23 -6.99 1.00 -9.84
CA ARG A 23 -8.14 1.50 -10.61
C ARG A 23 -7.66 2.31 -11.81
N ASN A 24 -6.68 3.18 -11.63
CA ASN A 24 -6.13 3.99 -12.72
C ASN A 24 -5.42 3.12 -13.77
N LYS A 25 -4.55 2.19 -13.36
CA LYS A 25 -3.90 1.25 -14.29
C LYS A 25 -4.94 0.44 -15.08
N ARG A 26 -6.04 0.00 -14.44
CA ARG A 26 -7.12 -0.70 -15.13
C ARG A 26 -7.90 0.19 -16.11
N CYS A 27 -8.24 1.42 -15.71
CA CYS A 27 -9.05 2.32 -16.53
C CYS A 27 -8.28 2.94 -17.70
N PHE A 28 -7.00 3.29 -17.51
CA PHE A 28 -6.21 4.03 -18.49
C PHE A 28 -5.21 3.17 -19.27
N VAL A 29 -4.80 2.01 -18.72
CA VAL A 29 -3.81 1.12 -19.33
C VAL A 29 -4.41 -0.26 -19.65
N GLY A 30 -5.61 -0.57 -19.15
CA GLY A 30 -6.23 -1.89 -19.33
C GLY A 30 -5.60 -3.01 -18.51
N VAL A 31 -4.64 -2.69 -17.62
CA VAL A 31 -3.90 -3.68 -16.84
C VAL A 31 -4.69 -4.05 -15.59
N GLN A 32 -4.98 -5.33 -15.41
CA GLN A 32 -5.55 -5.86 -14.17
C GLN A 32 -4.44 -6.31 -13.21
N SER A 33 -4.65 -6.08 -11.92
CA SER A 33 -3.77 -6.56 -10.86
C SER A 33 -4.47 -7.63 -10.03
N SER A 34 -3.71 -8.61 -9.54
CA SER A 34 -4.26 -9.63 -8.65
C SER A 34 -4.74 -9.03 -7.33
N LEU A 35 -5.77 -9.66 -6.74
CA LEU A 35 -6.26 -9.30 -5.42
C LEU A 35 -5.21 -9.56 -4.34
N GLN A 36 -4.38 -10.60 -4.48
CA GLN A 36 -3.26 -10.87 -3.57
C GLN A 36 -2.30 -9.69 -3.51
N ASN A 37 -1.90 -9.15 -4.66
CA ASN A 37 -1.02 -7.97 -4.70
C ASN A 37 -1.68 -6.74 -4.05
N LEU A 38 -3.01 -6.60 -4.10
CA LEU A 38 -3.71 -5.49 -3.44
C LEU A 38 -3.64 -5.62 -1.92
N LYS A 39 -3.89 -6.82 -1.41
CA LYS A 39 -3.78 -7.13 0.02
C LYS A 39 -2.36 -6.88 0.53
N MET A 40 -1.35 -7.35 -0.21
CA MET A 40 0.06 -7.15 0.16
C MET A 40 0.44 -5.68 0.20
N ASN A 41 0.04 -4.88 -0.80
CA ASN A 41 0.32 -3.44 -0.80
C ASN A 41 -0.37 -2.73 0.37
N CYS A 42 -1.63 -3.09 0.67
CA CYS A 42 -2.37 -2.48 1.77
C CYS A 42 -1.75 -2.80 3.14
N LEU A 43 -1.31 -4.05 3.35
CA LEU A 43 -0.63 -4.46 4.57
C LEU A 43 0.76 -3.82 4.68
N GLY A 44 1.51 -3.74 3.59
CA GLY A 44 2.81 -3.09 3.52
C GLY A 44 2.71 -1.60 3.88
N LEU A 45 1.75 -0.89 3.29
CA LEU A 45 1.46 0.51 3.65
C LEU A 45 1.06 0.63 5.13
N PHE A 46 0.15 -0.22 5.61
CA PHE A 46 -0.28 -0.16 7.01
C PHE A 46 0.89 -0.34 7.98
N TYR A 47 1.75 -1.33 7.72
CA TYR A 47 2.93 -1.57 8.53
C TYR A 47 3.91 -0.40 8.48
N PHE A 48 4.19 0.14 7.28
CA PHE A 48 5.04 1.32 7.09
C PHE A 48 4.56 2.51 7.92
N TRP A 49 3.27 2.85 7.84
CA TRP A 49 2.70 3.98 8.55
C TRP A 49 2.59 3.76 10.07
N CYS A 50 2.46 2.51 10.53
CA CYS A 50 2.37 2.18 11.96
C CYS A 50 3.74 2.10 12.66
N GLU A 51 4.74 1.54 11.99
CA GLU A 51 6.05 1.22 12.60
C GLU A 51 7.18 2.15 12.11
N GLN A 52 6.96 2.92 11.03
CA GLN A 52 7.96 3.79 10.39
C GLN A 52 9.27 3.05 10.05
N LYS A 53 9.22 1.72 9.90
CA LYS A 53 10.37 0.88 9.53
C LYS A 53 10.31 0.57 8.04
N LEU A 54 11.29 1.08 7.29
CA LEU A 54 11.51 0.73 5.90
C LEU A 54 12.02 -0.73 5.84
N PHE A 55 11.40 -1.59 5.03
CA PHE A 55 11.97 -2.90 4.75
C PHE A 55 13.23 -2.71 3.89
N ALA A 56 14.40 -2.79 4.51
CA ALA A 56 15.69 -2.85 3.83
C ALA A 56 15.98 -4.31 3.45
N GLN A 57 15.40 -4.77 2.35
CA GLN A 57 15.87 -5.90 1.55
C GLN A 57 15.27 -5.71 0.16
N THR A 58 15.94 -4.84 -0.60
CA THR A 58 16.76 -5.15 -1.80
C THR A 58 15.88 -5.32 -3.02
N GLU A 59 15.74 -4.20 -3.74
CA GLU A 59 15.27 -4.09 -5.12
C GLU A 59 13.88 -4.60 -5.49
N ASP A 60 13.08 -5.15 -4.57
CA ASP A 60 11.81 -5.79 -4.93
C ASP A 60 10.55 -4.94 -4.75
N ILE A 61 10.01 -4.26 -5.76
CA ILE A 61 10.52 -3.86 -7.09
C ILE A 61 9.60 -2.68 -7.43
N LEU A 62 10.17 -1.49 -7.61
CA LEU A 62 9.43 -0.22 -7.76
C LEU A 62 8.65 0.18 -6.49
N MET A 63 9.41 0.28 -5.38
CA MET A 63 9.12 1.01 -4.14
C MET A 63 7.93 1.94 -4.34
N PHE A 64 6.73 1.68 -3.82
CA PHE A 64 5.66 2.67 -3.97
C PHE A 64 5.59 3.26 -5.41
N ASP A 65 5.28 2.49 -6.44
CA ASP A 65 5.32 2.97 -7.84
C ASP A 65 4.85 4.42 -8.09
N PHE A 66 3.96 4.94 -7.22
CA PHE A 66 3.73 6.38 -7.00
C PHE A 66 3.46 6.68 -5.51
N LEU A 67 4.49 6.71 -4.66
CA LEU A 67 4.59 7.86 -3.73
C LEU A 67 5.06 9.06 -4.56
#